data_AF-A0A2Z5J718-F1
#
_entry.id   AF-A0A2Z5J718-F1
#
_cell.length_a   1.000
_cell.length_b   1.000
_cell.length_c   1.000
_cell.angle_alpha   90.00
_cell.angle_beta   90.00
_cell.angle_gamma   90.00
#
_symmetry.space_group_name_H-M   'P 1'
#
loop_
_entity.id
_entity.type
_entity.pdbx_description
1 polymer ?
#
loop_
_entity_poly.entity_id
_entity_poly.type
_entity_poly.pdbx_seq_one_letter_code
_entity_poly.pdbx_strand_id
1 'polypeptide(L)'
;MTTVSPTPTPPPVHAALPHPVTPPQPAMQLREIVFGAARAAAVRAAARLGVADALGETPATAEELATLVKTEPVPLRRLLRALSCYGIFSETPDGYFSHTEMSRLLREDDPNSLRNISLWCTEPWTWDVWPRLDEAVRTGKSVFADVHGKGFFDYLHQDAHDSAQIFNRAMTTSSMQSALDVAELLDLTGVSSVADIGGGQGHVLASLLEKHPSLRGTLMDLPGVVARADARLRDEGPLVDRTRIVAGDCREAIPVKADLYIIKNILEWDDDSTRRTLRNVVAAARPGARVVVIENLVDDTPSMRFTTAMDLLLLLNVGGAKHTRESLVTRISDAGLLIGRVVPVNPYLHAFECVVPD
;
A
#
# COMPACT_ATOMS: atom_id res chain seq x y z
N MET A 1 -48.40 -19.61 -61.53
CA MET A 1 -47.05 -19.18 -61.11
C MET A 1 -47.14 -17.72 -60.71
N THR A 2 -47.34 -17.46 -59.42
CA THR A 2 -47.49 -16.13 -58.84
C THR A 2 -46.11 -15.60 -58.46
N THR A 3 -45.69 -14.49 -59.05
CA THR A 3 -44.39 -13.86 -58.82
C THR A 3 -44.44 -13.04 -57.52
N VAL A 4 -43.61 -13.43 -56.55
CA VAL A 4 -43.44 -12.73 -55.27
C VAL A 4 -42.43 -11.58 -55.46
N SER A 5 -42.81 -10.36 -55.12
CA SER A 5 -41.90 -9.20 -55.07
C SER A 5 -41.02 -9.26 -53.82
N PRO A 6 -39.72 -8.90 -53.90
CA PRO A 6 -38.84 -8.92 -52.75
C PRO A 6 -39.07 -7.71 -51.84
N THR A 7 -39.11 -7.96 -50.54
CA THR A 7 -39.20 -6.95 -49.47
C THR A 7 -37.89 -6.17 -49.36
N PRO A 8 -37.92 -4.83 -49.17
CA PRO A 8 -36.70 -4.04 -49.03
C PRO A 8 -35.97 -4.33 -47.71
N THR A 9 -34.67 -4.56 -47.80
CA THR A 9 -33.74 -4.76 -46.67
C THR A 9 -33.63 -3.48 -45.83
N PRO A 10 -33.70 -3.54 -44.49
CA PRO A 10 -33.49 -2.36 -43.65
C PRO A 10 -32.03 -1.88 -43.73
N PRO A 11 -31.77 -0.58 -43.57
CA PRO A 11 -30.41 -0.04 -43.62
C PRO A 11 -29.57 -0.58 -42.44
N PRO A 12 -28.24 -0.69 -42.61
CA PRO A 12 -27.36 -1.15 -41.55
C PRO A 12 -27.43 -0.18 -40.36
N VAL A 13 -27.69 -0.73 -39.17
CA VAL A 13 -27.59 -0.01 -37.91
C VAL A 13 -26.12 0.37 -37.73
N HIS A 14 -25.77 1.62 -37.97
CA HIS A 14 -24.45 2.14 -37.61
C HIS A 14 -24.28 1.97 -36.10
N ALA A 15 -23.34 1.11 -35.70
CA ALA A 15 -22.88 1.05 -34.32
C ALA A 15 -22.42 2.46 -33.94
N ALA A 16 -23.13 3.09 -33.01
CA ALA A 16 -22.75 4.40 -32.49
C ALA A 16 -21.33 4.29 -31.92
N LEU A 17 -20.39 5.03 -32.50
CA LEU A 17 -19.07 5.20 -31.91
C LEU A 17 -19.25 5.71 -30.47
N PRO A 18 -18.48 5.21 -29.49
CA PRO A 18 -18.59 5.68 -28.12
C PRO A 18 -18.38 7.21 -28.11
N HIS A 19 -19.40 7.93 -27.65
CA HIS A 19 -19.31 9.37 -27.49
C HIS A 19 -18.10 9.69 -26.60
N PRO A 20 -17.25 10.66 -26.99
CA PRO A 20 -16.17 11.09 -26.11
C PRO A 20 -16.78 11.51 -24.78
N VAL A 21 -16.37 10.82 -23.71
CA VAL A 21 -16.80 11.12 -22.34
C VAL A 21 -16.34 12.54 -22.05
N THR A 22 -17.27 13.49 -22.18
CA THR A 22 -17.00 14.88 -21.82
C THR A 22 -16.74 14.87 -20.32
N PRO A 23 -15.60 15.40 -19.85
CA PRO A 23 -15.31 15.43 -18.43
C PRO A 23 -16.49 16.12 -17.72
N PRO A 24 -16.92 15.61 -16.55
CA PRO A 24 -18.05 16.20 -15.84
C PRO A 24 -17.79 17.69 -15.62
N GLN A 25 -18.82 18.51 -15.78
CA GLN A 25 -18.71 19.94 -15.51
C GLN A 25 -18.11 20.16 -14.11
N PRO A 26 -17.25 21.18 -13.90
CA PRO A 26 -16.51 21.36 -12.64
C PRO A 26 -17.39 21.29 -11.38
N ALA A 27 -18.62 21.79 -11.44
CA ALA A 27 -19.58 21.72 -10.34
C ALA A 27 -19.98 20.26 -9.97
N MET A 28 -20.15 19.39 -10.97
CA MET A 28 -20.46 17.98 -10.74
C MET A 28 -19.23 17.23 -10.22
N GLN A 29 -18.05 17.52 -10.75
CA GLN A 29 -16.79 16.95 -10.26
C GLN A 29 -16.55 17.30 -8.79
N LEU A 30 -16.78 18.54 -8.37
CA LEU A 30 -16.66 18.92 -6.96
C LEU A 30 -17.68 18.17 -6.07
N ARG A 31 -18.94 18.07 -6.51
CA ARG A 31 -19.97 17.30 -5.77
C ARG A 31 -19.55 15.85 -5.60
N GLU A 32 -19.06 15.23 -6.66
CA GLU A 32 -18.53 13.87 -6.63
C GLU A 32 -17.39 13.68 -5.61
N ILE A 33 -16.46 14.64 -5.54
CA ILE A 33 -15.36 14.64 -4.57
C ILE A 33 -15.91 14.80 -3.15
N VAL A 34 -16.85 15.72 -2.91
CA VAL A 34 -17.48 15.94 -1.60
C VAL A 34 -18.24 14.70 -1.13
N PHE A 35 -18.90 13.98 -2.04
CA PHE A 35 -19.55 12.69 -1.75
C PHE A 35 -18.56 11.51 -1.67
N GLY A 36 -17.24 11.76 -1.74
CA GLY A 36 -16.19 10.75 -1.66
C GLY A 36 -16.25 9.88 -0.40
N ALA A 37 -16.72 10.43 0.73
CA ALA A 37 -16.92 9.67 1.96
C ALA A 37 -17.87 8.47 1.76
N ALA A 38 -18.93 8.64 0.95
CA ALA A 38 -19.85 7.55 0.62
C ALA A 38 -19.17 6.44 -0.20
N ARG A 39 -18.20 6.80 -1.06
CA ARG A 39 -17.42 5.84 -1.86
C ARG A 39 -16.58 4.95 -0.96
N ALA A 40 -15.81 5.57 -0.05
CA ALA A 40 -14.98 4.86 0.91
C ALA A 40 -15.82 3.99 1.87
N ALA A 41 -16.96 4.50 2.36
CA ALA A 41 -17.88 3.74 3.20
C ALA A 41 -18.49 2.52 2.45
N ALA A 42 -18.80 2.66 1.16
CA ALA A 42 -19.30 1.57 0.34
C ALA A 42 -18.26 0.45 0.17
N VAL A 43 -17.00 0.81 -0.13
CA VAL A 43 -15.89 -0.16 -0.21
C VAL A 43 -15.74 -0.92 1.11
N ARG A 44 -15.72 -0.18 2.22
CA ARG A 44 -15.65 -0.77 3.56
C ARG A 44 -16.79 -1.75 3.83
N ALA A 45 -18.02 -1.36 3.49
CA ALA A 45 -19.20 -2.20 3.70
C ALA A 45 -19.07 -3.52 2.91
N ALA A 46 -18.71 -3.46 1.63
CA ALA A 46 -18.51 -4.65 0.80
C ALA A 46 -17.40 -5.56 1.35
N ALA A 47 -16.28 -4.98 1.79
CA ALA A 47 -15.16 -5.71 2.38
C ALA A 47 -15.52 -6.40 3.71
N ARG A 48 -16.32 -5.74 4.56
CA ARG A 48 -16.80 -6.32 5.84
C ARG A 48 -17.85 -7.40 5.65
N LEU A 49 -18.74 -7.20 4.69
CA LEU A 49 -19.80 -8.16 4.37
C LEU A 49 -19.25 -9.40 3.63
N GLY A 50 -18.02 -9.35 3.11
CA GLY A 50 -17.44 -10.46 2.34
C GLY A 50 -18.10 -10.62 0.97
N VAL A 51 -18.57 -9.52 0.37
CA VAL A 51 -19.30 -9.55 -0.90
C VAL A 51 -18.43 -10.07 -2.04
N ALA A 52 -17.17 -9.64 -2.09
CA ALA A 52 -16.22 -10.08 -3.11
C ALA A 52 -15.87 -11.58 -2.96
N ASP A 53 -15.82 -12.09 -1.74
CA ASP A 53 -15.57 -13.51 -1.48
C ASP A 53 -16.78 -14.38 -1.82
N ALA A 54 -17.99 -13.88 -1.55
CA ALA A 54 -19.25 -14.55 -1.84
C ALA A 54 -19.61 -14.58 -3.33
N LEU A 55 -19.15 -13.58 -4.10
CA LEU A 55 -19.29 -13.58 -5.55
C LEU A 55 -18.31 -14.58 -6.16
N GLY A 56 -18.84 -15.57 -6.87
CA GLY A 56 -18.04 -16.52 -7.63
C GLY A 56 -17.66 -16.00 -9.02
N GLU A 57 -17.09 -16.88 -9.84
CA GLU A 57 -16.78 -16.56 -11.25
C GLU A 57 -18.04 -16.46 -12.14
N THR A 58 -19.16 -17.04 -11.69
CA THR A 58 -20.44 -16.90 -12.38
C THR A 58 -21.17 -15.67 -11.84
N PRO A 59 -21.74 -14.79 -12.71
CA PRO A 59 -22.51 -13.65 -12.26
C PRO A 59 -23.67 -14.06 -11.34
N ALA A 60 -23.96 -13.25 -10.31
CA ALA A 60 -24.99 -13.53 -9.32
C ALA A 60 -25.90 -12.32 -9.10
N THR A 61 -27.16 -12.57 -8.75
CA THR A 61 -28.12 -11.53 -8.37
C THR A 61 -27.84 -10.99 -6.97
N ALA A 62 -28.40 -9.82 -6.66
CA ALA A 62 -28.32 -9.28 -5.30
C ALA A 62 -29.01 -10.19 -4.26
N GLU A 63 -30.08 -10.89 -4.63
CA GLU A 63 -30.80 -11.85 -3.79
C GLU A 63 -29.94 -13.04 -3.40
N GLU A 64 -29.23 -13.62 -4.37
CA GLU A 64 -28.31 -14.74 -4.14
C GLU A 64 -27.15 -14.30 -3.23
N LEU A 65 -26.51 -13.16 -3.55
CA LEU A 65 -25.43 -12.62 -2.74
C LEU A 65 -25.90 -12.26 -1.33
N ALA A 66 -27.09 -11.66 -1.18
CA ALA A 66 -27.66 -11.28 0.11
C ALA A 66 -27.88 -12.50 1.01
N THR A 67 -28.28 -13.63 0.43
CA THR A 67 -28.41 -14.90 1.15
C THR A 67 -27.05 -15.37 1.67
N LEU A 68 -26.01 -15.33 0.82
CA LEU A 68 -24.66 -15.77 1.18
C LEU A 68 -24.02 -14.90 2.27
N VAL A 69 -24.16 -13.58 2.15
CA VAL A 69 -23.57 -12.61 3.10
C VAL A 69 -24.50 -12.21 4.26
N LYS A 70 -25.68 -12.84 4.36
CA LYS A 70 -26.69 -12.63 5.41
C LYS A 70 -27.12 -11.15 5.54
N THR A 71 -27.55 -10.56 4.43
CA THR A 71 -28.03 -9.18 4.36
C THR A 71 -29.39 -9.08 3.67
N GLU A 72 -29.97 -7.87 3.69
CA GLU A 72 -31.21 -7.58 2.95
C GLU A 72 -30.92 -7.33 1.46
N PRO A 73 -31.65 -7.97 0.53
CA PRO A 73 -31.39 -7.87 -0.91
C PRO A 73 -31.44 -6.45 -1.46
N VAL A 74 -32.44 -5.66 -1.03
CA VAL A 74 -32.67 -4.30 -1.56
C VAL A 74 -31.55 -3.33 -1.16
N PRO A 75 -31.14 -3.23 0.12
CA PRO A 75 -29.95 -2.47 0.51
C PRO A 75 -28.66 -2.98 -0.15
N LEU A 76 -28.45 -4.30 -0.24
CA LEU A 76 -27.25 -4.85 -0.88
C LEU A 76 -27.17 -4.46 -2.35
N ARG A 77 -28.29 -4.53 -3.10
CA ARG A 77 -28.36 -4.07 -4.48
C ARG A 77 -27.97 -2.61 -4.63
N ARG A 78 -28.41 -1.74 -3.71
CA ARG A 78 -28.04 -0.30 -3.72
C ARG A 78 -26.54 -0.11 -3.50
N LEU A 79 -25.95 -0.88 -2.58
CA LEU A 79 -24.51 -0.87 -2.34
C LEU A 79 -23.74 -1.33 -3.58
N LEU A 80 -24.11 -2.48 -4.14
CA LEU A 80 -23.47 -3.04 -5.33
C LEU A 80 -23.57 -2.10 -6.53
N ARG A 81 -24.75 -1.54 -6.80
CA ARG A 81 -24.92 -0.53 -7.86
C ARG A 81 -24.02 0.68 -7.68
N ALA A 82 -23.92 1.21 -6.46
CA ALA A 82 -23.04 2.34 -6.17
C ALA A 82 -21.58 1.98 -6.46
N LEU A 83 -21.14 0.78 -6.08
CA LEU A 83 -19.80 0.27 -6.36
C LEU A 83 -19.57 0.00 -7.85
N SER A 84 -20.60 -0.44 -8.59
CA SER A 84 -20.54 -0.61 -10.05
C SER A 84 -20.36 0.71 -10.79
N CYS A 85 -20.95 1.81 -10.31
CA CYS A 85 -20.69 3.15 -10.86
C CYS A 85 -19.22 3.57 -10.76
N TYR A 86 -18.46 2.97 -9.83
CA TYR A 86 -17.02 3.20 -9.66
C TYR A 86 -16.16 2.09 -10.29
N GLY A 87 -16.77 1.18 -11.06
CA GLY A 87 -16.08 0.07 -11.72
C GLY A 87 -15.58 -1.02 -10.77
N ILE A 88 -16.02 -1.01 -9.50
CA ILE A 88 -15.60 -2.02 -8.52
C ILE A 88 -16.28 -3.35 -8.82
N PHE A 89 -17.58 -3.34 -9.12
CA PHE A 89 -18.30 -4.48 -9.67
C PHE A 89 -18.85 -4.11 -11.06
N SER A 90 -19.33 -5.11 -11.81
CA SER A 90 -20.10 -4.88 -13.03
C SER A 90 -21.55 -5.25 -12.76
N GLU A 91 -22.52 -4.41 -13.15
CA GLU A 91 -23.96 -4.69 -13.11
C GLU A 91 -24.45 -4.86 -14.55
N THR A 92 -25.04 -6.01 -14.88
CA THR A 92 -25.67 -6.24 -16.18
C THR A 92 -27.08 -5.62 -16.21
N PRO A 93 -27.65 -5.33 -17.39
CA PRO A 93 -29.02 -4.82 -17.50
C PRO A 93 -30.08 -5.72 -16.84
N ASP A 94 -29.81 -7.03 -16.78
CA ASP A 94 -30.68 -8.04 -16.16
C ASP A 94 -30.52 -8.14 -14.64
N GLY A 95 -29.70 -7.27 -14.02
CA GLY A 95 -29.54 -7.17 -12.57
C GLY A 95 -28.57 -8.17 -11.95
N TYR A 96 -27.71 -8.79 -12.75
CA TYR A 96 -26.62 -9.65 -12.29
C TYR A 96 -25.36 -8.86 -12.04
N PHE A 97 -24.60 -9.26 -11.03
CA PHE A 97 -23.32 -8.68 -10.67
C PHE A 97 -22.18 -9.65 -10.99
N SER A 98 -21.10 -9.14 -11.54
CA SER A 98 -19.88 -9.91 -11.81
C SER A 98 -18.63 -9.16 -11.34
N HIS A 99 -17.55 -9.91 -11.19
CA HIS A 99 -16.25 -9.35 -10.83
C HIS A 99 -15.70 -8.44 -11.93
N THR A 100 -15.15 -7.31 -11.52
CA THR A 100 -14.09 -6.59 -12.25
C THR A 100 -12.74 -6.83 -11.56
N GLU A 101 -11.65 -6.37 -12.17
CA GLU A 101 -10.31 -6.38 -11.55
C GLU A 101 -10.32 -5.71 -10.16
N MET A 102 -11.06 -4.61 -9.98
CA MET A 102 -11.12 -3.90 -8.70
C MET A 102 -11.84 -4.69 -7.60
N SER A 103 -12.95 -5.39 -7.90
CA SER A 103 -13.59 -6.25 -6.89
C SER A 103 -12.74 -7.45 -6.48
N ARG A 104 -11.88 -7.97 -7.39
CA ARG A 104 -11.01 -9.10 -7.06
C ARG A 104 -9.98 -8.72 -6.00
N LEU A 105 -9.48 -7.49 -6.05
CA LEU A 105 -8.62 -6.92 -5.00
C LEU A 105 -9.32 -6.79 -3.63
N LEU A 106 -10.64 -6.97 -3.52
CA LEU A 106 -11.34 -7.02 -2.23
C LEU A 106 -11.51 -8.44 -1.68
N ARG A 107 -11.13 -9.49 -2.42
CA ARG A 107 -11.18 -10.87 -1.94
C ARG A 107 -10.07 -11.13 -0.93
N GLU A 108 -10.33 -11.99 0.04
CA GLU A 108 -9.34 -12.38 1.05
C GLU A 108 -8.27 -13.34 0.51
N ASP A 109 -8.60 -14.13 -0.51
CA ASP A 109 -7.71 -15.11 -1.14
C ASP A 109 -6.84 -14.54 -2.28
N ASP A 110 -7.06 -13.29 -2.68
CA ASP A 110 -6.24 -12.64 -3.70
C ASP A 110 -4.84 -12.33 -3.13
N PRO A 111 -3.75 -12.77 -3.78
CA PRO A 111 -2.39 -12.47 -3.32
C PRO A 111 -2.09 -10.97 -3.19
N ASN A 112 -2.75 -10.14 -4.00
CA ASN A 112 -2.62 -8.68 -4.00
C ASN A 112 -3.80 -8.00 -3.27
N SER A 113 -4.49 -8.73 -2.37
CA SER A 113 -5.68 -8.23 -1.68
C SER A 113 -5.46 -6.86 -1.02
N LEU A 114 -6.30 -5.91 -1.42
CA LEU A 114 -6.44 -4.59 -0.81
C LEU A 114 -7.56 -4.57 0.25
N ARG A 115 -8.11 -5.72 0.63
CA ARG A 115 -9.19 -5.80 1.62
C ARG A 115 -8.77 -5.19 2.97
N ASN A 116 -7.64 -5.62 3.52
CA ASN A 116 -7.19 -5.19 4.85
C ASN A 116 -6.84 -3.70 4.87
N ILE A 117 -6.16 -3.19 3.83
CA ILE A 117 -5.84 -1.75 3.75
C ILE A 117 -7.11 -0.91 3.55
N SER A 118 -8.09 -1.41 2.79
CA SER A 118 -9.39 -0.74 2.63
C SER A 118 -10.14 -0.65 3.95
N LEU A 119 -10.14 -1.71 4.75
CA LEU A 119 -10.73 -1.70 6.11
C LEU A 119 -10.00 -0.70 7.00
N TRP A 120 -8.66 -0.75 7.03
CA TRP A 120 -7.82 0.13 7.83
C TRP A 120 -8.05 1.62 7.54
N CYS A 121 -7.94 2.03 6.28
CA CYS A 121 -8.09 3.42 5.87
C CYS A 121 -9.53 3.96 6.05
N THR A 122 -10.48 3.10 6.39
CA THR A 122 -11.88 3.45 6.62
C THR A 122 -12.37 3.06 8.01
N GLU A 123 -11.46 2.78 8.95
CA GLU A 123 -11.80 2.45 10.33
C GLU A 123 -12.61 3.57 11.01
N PRO A 124 -13.49 3.25 11.98
CA PRO A 124 -14.41 4.22 12.57
C PRO A 124 -13.74 5.51 13.06
N TRP A 125 -12.59 5.39 13.74
CA TRP A 125 -11.83 6.53 14.26
C TRP A 125 -11.31 7.47 13.16
N THR A 126 -11.14 6.99 11.92
CA THR A 126 -10.73 7.85 10.80
C THR A 126 -11.80 8.92 10.54
N TRP A 127 -13.08 8.54 10.67
CA TRP A 127 -14.22 9.44 10.50
C TRP A 127 -14.37 10.45 11.65
N ASP A 128 -13.79 10.16 12.81
CA ASP A 128 -13.77 11.09 13.95
C ASP A 128 -12.74 12.21 13.76
N VAL A 129 -11.62 11.92 13.07
CA VAL A 129 -10.51 12.88 12.88
C VAL A 129 -10.59 13.67 11.58
N TRP A 130 -11.09 13.10 10.47
CA TRP A 130 -11.21 13.81 9.19
C TRP A 130 -11.95 15.17 9.27
N PRO A 131 -13.04 15.31 10.05
CA PRO A 131 -13.73 16.60 10.22
C PRO A 131 -12.88 17.71 10.86
N ARG A 132 -11.74 17.36 11.46
CA ARG A 132 -10.82 18.28 12.18
C ARG A 132 -9.57 18.62 11.38
N LEU A 133 -9.53 18.29 10.09
CA LEU A 133 -8.38 18.55 9.23
C LEU A 133 -7.99 20.03 9.16
N ASP A 134 -8.95 20.95 9.20
CA ASP A 134 -8.64 22.39 9.18
C ASP A 134 -7.85 22.85 10.42
N GLU A 135 -8.09 22.23 11.57
CA GLU A 135 -7.34 22.47 12.81
C GLU A 135 -5.92 21.91 12.73
N ALA A 136 -5.77 20.69 12.22
CA ALA A 136 -4.45 20.09 12.01
C ALA A 136 -3.61 20.94 11.05
N VAL A 137 -4.21 21.45 9.96
CA VAL A 137 -3.55 22.36 9.01
C VAL A 137 -3.18 23.69 9.68
N ARG A 138 -4.07 24.25 10.52
CA ARG A 138 -3.82 25.52 11.20
C ARG A 138 -2.68 25.44 12.21
N THR A 139 -2.53 24.30 12.88
CA THR A 139 -1.58 24.12 13.99
C THR A 139 -0.30 23.39 13.58
N GLY A 140 -0.33 22.65 12.48
CA GLY A 140 0.73 21.71 12.09
C GLY A 140 0.85 20.51 13.02
N LYS A 141 -0.18 20.19 13.81
CA LYS A 141 -0.16 19.15 14.85
C LYS A 141 -1.26 18.12 14.62
N SER A 142 -1.04 16.92 15.15
CA SER A 142 -2.08 15.89 15.26
C SER A 142 -3.24 16.37 16.13
N VAL A 143 -4.46 15.99 15.74
CA VAL A 143 -5.71 16.21 16.48
C VAL A 143 -6.16 14.98 17.27
N PHE A 144 -5.43 13.85 17.13
CA PHE A 144 -5.88 12.56 17.62
C PHE A 144 -6.04 12.52 19.14
N ALA A 145 -5.07 13.11 19.86
CA ALA A 145 -5.10 13.19 21.31
C ALA A 145 -6.28 14.04 21.82
N ASP A 146 -6.65 15.10 21.10
CA ASP A 146 -7.78 15.96 21.46
C ASP A 146 -9.12 15.26 21.24
N VAL A 147 -9.21 14.37 20.25
CA VAL A 147 -10.43 13.60 19.94
C VAL A 147 -10.61 12.39 20.85
N HIS A 148 -9.53 11.63 21.11
CA HIS A 148 -9.60 10.34 21.80
C HIS A 148 -8.97 10.35 23.22
N GLY A 149 -8.38 11.46 23.66
CA GLY A 149 -7.76 11.60 24.98
C GLY A 149 -6.41 10.89 25.14
N LYS A 150 -5.87 10.30 24.07
CA LYS A 150 -4.61 9.53 24.06
C LYS A 150 -3.89 9.67 22.73
N GLY A 151 -2.58 9.40 22.71
CA GLY A 151 -1.84 9.27 21.46
C GLY A 151 -2.38 8.14 20.59
N PHE A 152 -2.22 8.24 19.27
CA PHE A 152 -2.75 7.28 18.30
C PHE A 152 -2.43 5.82 18.62
N PHE A 153 -1.15 5.51 18.85
CA PHE A 153 -0.74 4.15 19.16
C PHE A 153 -1.27 3.68 20.51
N ASP A 154 -1.31 4.54 21.53
CA ASP A 154 -1.86 4.18 22.84
C ASP A 154 -3.35 3.83 22.75
N TYR A 155 -4.13 4.62 22.00
CA TYR A 155 -5.53 4.34 21.73
C TYR A 155 -5.74 3.00 21.02
N LEU A 156 -4.98 2.71 19.96
CA LEU A 156 -5.08 1.44 19.25
C LEU A 156 -4.84 0.25 20.17
N HIS A 157 -3.83 0.32 21.03
CA HIS A 157 -3.48 -0.79 21.91
C HIS A 157 -4.46 -0.98 23.07
N GLN A 158 -5.03 0.12 23.59
CA GLN A 158 -5.81 0.09 24.83
C GLN A 158 -7.32 0.05 24.58
N ASP A 159 -7.80 0.80 23.59
CA ASP A 159 -9.23 1.10 23.43
C ASP A 159 -9.80 0.52 22.13
N ALA A 160 -8.96 0.28 21.11
CA ALA A 160 -9.41 -0.17 19.78
C ALA A 160 -8.72 -1.47 19.34
N HIS A 161 -8.87 -2.54 20.13
CA HIS A 161 -8.23 -3.83 19.88
C HIS A 161 -8.52 -4.38 18.46
N ASP A 162 -9.77 -4.32 18.00
CA ASP A 162 -10.14 -4.77 16.66
C ASP A 162 -9.43 -3.96 15.57
N SER A 163 -9.36 -2.62 15.72
CA SER A 163 -8.63 -1.75 14.80
C SER A 163 -7.13 -2.05 14.80
N ALA A 164 -6.55 -2.38 15.96
CA ALA A 164 -5.16 -2.81 16.04
C ALA A 164 -4.90 -4.12 15.29
N GLN A 165 -5.83 -5.07 15.33
CA GLN A 165 -5.73 -6.30 14.52
C GLN A 165 -5.85 -6.00 13.02
N ILE A 166 -6.77 -5.13 12.62
CA ILE A 166 -6.91 -4.69 11.22
C ILE A 166 -5.64 -3.98 10.75
N PHE A 167 -5.08 -3.09 11.57
CA PHE A 167 -3.79 -2.44 11.32
C PHE A 167 -2.69 -3.46 11.09
N ASN A 168 -2.53 -4.41 12.02
CA ASN A 168 -1.50 -5.44 11.92
C ASN A 168 -1.65 -6.24 10.62
N ARG A 169 -2.86 -6.65 10.24
CA ARG A 169 -3.11 -7.38 8.99
C ARG A 169 -2.81 -6.52 7.77
N ALA A 170 -3.29 -5.28 7.74
CA ALA A 170 -3.07 -4.35 6.63
C ALA A 170 -1.57 -4.08 6.42
N MET A 171 -0.84 -3.81 7.49
CA MET A 171 0.61 -3.60 7.44
C MET A 171 1.36 -4.87 7.04
N THR A 172 0.93 -6.05 7.50
CA THR A 172 1.53 -7.33 7.10
C THR A 172 1.36 -7.57 5.60
N THR A 173 0.13 -7.52 5.08
CA THR A 173 -0.15 -7.75 3.65
C THR A 173 0.56 -6.72 2.77
N SER A 174 0.51 -5.43 3.13
CA SER A 174 1.21 -4.38 2.38
C SER A 174 2.74 -4.57 2.40
N SER A 175 3.30 -4.98 3.54
CA SER A 175 4.73 -5.26 3.66
C SER A 175 5.15 -6.44 2.79
N MET A 176 4.39 -7.54 2.80
CA MET A 176 4.64 -8.71 1.96
C MET A 176 4.57 -8.37 0.48
N GLN A 177 3.56 -7.62 0.03
CA GLN A 177 3.47 -7.20 -1.37
C GLN A 177 4.66 -6.33 -1.75
N SER A 178 4.99 -5.32 -0.93
CA SER A 178 6.15 -4.47 -1.19
C SER A 178 7.45 -5.26 -1.22
N ALA A 179 7.57 -6.33 -0.41
CA ALA A 179 8.75 -7.18 -0.40
C ALA A 179 8.92 -7.95 -1.71
N LEU A 180 7.84 -8.44 -2.31
CA LEU A 180 7.86 -9.09 -3.62
C LEU A 180 8.22 -8.09 -4.73
N ASP A 181 7.59 -6.92 -4.75
CA ASP A 181 7.88 -5.88 -5.75
C ASP A 181 9.35 -5.45 -5.68
N VAL A 182 9.88 -5.27 -4.47
CA VAL A 182 11.31 -4.92 -4.26
C VAL A 182 12.22 -6.07 -4.71
N ALA A 183 11.92 -7.31 -4.36
CA ALA A 183 12.71 -8.46 -4.78
C ALA A 183 12.67 -8.71 -6.30
N GLU A 184 11.62 -8.25 -6.98
CA GLU A 184 11.54 -8.28 -8.45
C GLU A 184 12.37 -7.18 -9.10
N LEU A 185 12.36 -5.97 -8.51
CA LEU A 185 13.06 -4.81 -9.04
C LEU A 185 14.59 -4.90 -8.88
N LEU A 186 15.08 -5.38 -7.73
CA LEU A 186 16.48 -5.26 -7.37
C LEU A 186 17.38 -6.13 -8.26
N ASP A 187 18.26 -5.49 -9.03
CA ASP A 187 19.37 -6.17 -9.69
C ASP A 187 20.42 -6.57 -8.65
N LEU A 188 20.68 -7.87 -8.48
CA LEU A 188 21.68 -8.42 -7.55
C LEU A 188 22.94 -8.90 -8.26
N THR A 189 23.17 -8.51 -9.51
CA THR A 189 24.39 -8.85 -10.24
C THR A 189 25.62 -8.39 -9.45
N GLY A 190 26.52 -9.32 -9.14
CA GLY A 190 27.73 -9.07 -8.36
C GLY A 190 27.52 -8.89 -6.86
N VAL A 191 26.30 -9.04 -6.34
CA VAL A 191 25.99 -8.95 -4.90
C VAL A 191 26.01 -10.34 -4.29
N SER A 192 26.85 -10.56 -3.28
CA SER A 192 26.93 -11.82 -2.53
C SER A 192 26.31 -11.73 -1.14
N SER A 193 26.24 -10.51 -0.60
CA SER A 193 25.73 -10.23 0.73
C SER A 193 24.80 -9.02 0.74
N VAL A 194 23.64 -9.17 1.37
CA VAL A 194 22.65 -8.09 1.56
C VAL A 194 22.39 -7.84 3.05
N ALA A 195 22.24 -6.59 3.45
CA ALA A 195 21.82 -6.17 4.78
C ALA A 195 20.50 -5.39 4.69
N ASP A 196 19.45 -5.92 5.31
CA ASP A 196 18.14 -5.28 5.43
C ASP A 196 18.09 -4.51 6.76
N ILE A 197 18.23 -3.18 6.68
CA ILE A 197 18.40 -2.28 7.83
C ILE A 197 17.04 -1.69 8.21
N GLY A 198 16.60 -1.97 9.44
CA GLY A 198 15.21 -1.71 9.84
C GLY A 198 14.22 -2.56 9.03
N GLY A 199 14.61 -3.80 8.71
CA GLY A 199 13.84 -4.69 7.83
C GLY A 199 12.55 -5.24 8.43
N GLY A 200 12.20 -4.81 9.65
CA GLY A 200 11.05 -5.30 10.39
C GLY A 200 11.17 -6.79 10.68
N GLN A 201 10.16 -7.55 10.27
CA GLN A 201 10.18 -9.01 10.38
C GLN A 201 11.05 -9.69 9.29
N GLY A 202 11.61 -8.94 8.34
CA GLY A 202 12.52 -9.47 7.31
C GLY A 202 11.84 -10.08 6.09
N HIS A 203 10.60 -9.68 5.78
CA HIS A 203 9.88 -10.17 4.59
C HIS A 203 10.63 -9.89 3.28
N VAL A 204 11.25 -8.71 3.15
CA VAL A 204 12.08 -8.34 1.98
C VAL A 204 13.28 -9.27 1.87
N LEU A 205 14.02 -9.42 2.97
CA LEU A 205 15.18 -10.30 3.02
C LEU A 205 14.83 -11.76 2.68
N ALA A 206 13.74 -12.28 3.25
CA ALA A 206 13.30 -13.64 2.99
C ALA A 206 12.99 -13.87 1.51
N SER A 207 12.22 -12.97 0.88
CA SER A 207 11.89 -13.04 -0.55
C SER A 207 13.14 -12.99 -1.44
N LEU A 208 14.12 -12.14 -1.12
CA LEU A 208 15.40 -12.08 -1.85
C LEU A 208 16.20 -13.38 -1.73
N LEU A 209 16.28 -13.96 -0.53
CA LEU A 209 17.03 -15.19 -0.30
C LEU A 209 16.38 -16.42 -0.94
N GLU A 210 15.05 -16.47 -1.00
CA GLU A 210 14.30 -17.51 -1.73
C GLU A 210 14.59 -17.45 -3.24
N LYS A 211 14.55 -16.25 -3.83
CA LYS A 211 14.77 -16.05 -5.27
C LYS A 211 16.23 -16.28 -5.70
N HIS A 212 17.19 -16.04 -4.80
CA HIS A 212 18.62 -16.08 -5.13
C HIS A 212 19.40 -17.04 -4.22
N PRO A 213 19.53 -18.34 -4.57
CA PRO A 213 20.09 -19.37 -3.68
C PRO A 213 21.52 -19.14 -3.16
N SER A 214 22.34 -18.38 -3.88
CA SER A 214 23.72 -18.06 -3.49
C SER A 214 23.84 -16.85 -2.55
N LEU A 215 22.78 -16.04 -2.41
CA LEU A 215 22.80 -14.81 -1.63
C LEU A 215 22.84 -15.13 -0.12
N ARG A 216 23.59 -14.34 0.65
CA ARG A 216 23.54 -14.37 2.13
C ARG A 216 22.98 -13.04 2.64
N GLY A 217 22.24 -13.12 3.73
CA GLY A 217 21.45 -12.00 4.25
C GLY A 217 21.77 -11.66 5.69
N THR A 218 21.70 -10.39 6.04
CA THR A 218 21.62 -9.93 7.44
C THR A 218 20.36 -9.12 7.64
N LEU A 219 19.49 -9.53 8.57
CA LEU A 219 18.37 -8.72 9.05
C LEU A 219 18.83 -7.94 10.27
N MET A 220 18.66 -6.61 10.25
CA MET A 220 18.90 -5.77 11.41
C MET A 220 17.66 -4.96 11.77
N ASP A 221 17.21 -5.06 13.02
CA ASP A 221 16.13 -4.25 13.58
C ASP A 221 16.24 -4.21 15.12
N LEU A 222 15.34 -3.50 15.79
CA LEU A 222 15.27 -3.41 17.24
C LEU A 222 15.07 -4.81 17.88
N PRO A 223 15.58 -5.03 19.10
CA PRO A 223 15.51 -6.35 19.75
C PRO A 223 14.10 -6.97 19.81
N GLY A 224 13.08 -6.17 20.13
CA GLY A 224 11.70 -6.64 20.20
C GLY A 224 11.08 -6.98 18.84
N VAL A 225 11.60 -6.40 17.75
CA VAL A 225 11.14 -6.61 16.39
C VAL A 225 11.76 -7.89 15.82
N VAL A 226 13.09 -8.03 15.89
CA VAL A 226 13.78 -9.22 15.36
C VAL A 226 13.45 -10.50 16.14
N ALA A 227 13.00 -10.38 17.40
CA ALA A 227 12.45 -11.51 18.15
C ALA A 227 11.21 -12.14 17.48
N ARG A 228 10.55 -11.40 16.59
CA ARG A 228 9.39 -11.82 15.78
C ARG A 228 9.73 -11.87 14.29
N ALA A 229 11.02 -12.02 13.94
CA ALA A 229 11.43 -12.19 12.55
C ALA A 229 10.69 -13.37 11.90
N ASP A 230 10.56 -13.30 10.58
CA ASP A 230 9.91 -14.31 9.76
C ASP A 230 10.49 -15.70 10.08
N ALA A 231 9.60 -16.68 10.26
CA ALA A 231 9.98 -18.05 10.63
C ALA A 231 10.92 -18.70 9.59
N ARG A 232 10.93 -18.23 8.34
CA ARG A 232 11.87 -18.70 7.32
C ARG A 232 13.32 -18.34 7.63
N LEU A 233 13.55 -17.24 8.35
CA LEU A 233 14.86 -16.65 8.65
C LEU A 233 15.46 -17.11 9.98
N ARG A 234 14.69 -17.81 10.82
CA ARG A 234 15.08 -18.19 12.19
C ARG A 234 14.68 -19.63 12.51
N ASP A 235 15.02 -20.08 13.71
CA ASP A 235 14.74 -21.43 14.21
C ASP A 235 15.23 -22.49 13.21
N GLU A 236 14.35 -23.40 12.78
CA GLU A 236 14.63 -24.44 11.77
C GLU A 236 14.12 -24.04 10.37
N GLY A 237 13.96 -22.73 10.13
CA GLY A 237 13.50 -22.20 8.86
C GLY A 237 14.46 -22.46 7.69
N PRO A 238 13.96 -22.60 6.45
CA PRO A 238 14.77 -23.00 5.29
C PRO A 238 15.89 -22.02 4.91
N LEU A 239 15.89 -20.78 5.42
CA LEU A 239 16.89 -19.76 5.09
C LEU A 239 17.89 -19.50 6.22
N VAL A 240 17.74 -20.16 7.38
CA VAL A 240 18.53 -19.86 8.59
C VAL A 240 20.04 -19.92 8.34
N ASP A 241 20.54 -20.91 7.59
CA ASP A 241 21.96 -21.09 7.29
C ASP A 241 22.56 -19.95 6.44
N ARG A 242 21.70 -19.17 5.79
CA ARG A 242 22.04 -18.05 4.92
C ARG A 242 21.69 -16.70 5.53
N THR A 243 21.12 -16.68 6.73
CA THR A 243 20.67 -15.47 7.41
C THR A 243 21.42 -15.24 8.72
N ARG A 244 21.81 -14.00 8.94
CA ARG A 244 22.23 -13.50 10.25
C ARG A 244 21.18 -12.52 10.76
N ILE A 245 20.76 -12.65 12.01
CA ILE A 245 19.88 -11.68 12.66
C ILE A 245 20.70 -10.84 13.64
N VAL A 246 20.59 -9.51 13.55
CA VAL A 246 21.31 -8.56 14.38
C VAL A 246 20.29 -7.65 15.07
N ALA A 247 20.19 -7.76 16.39
CA ALA A 247 19.40 -6.83 17.18
C ALA A 247 20.19 -5.53 17.42
N GLY A 248 19.60 -4.37 17.10
CA GLY A 248 20.23 -3.07 17.34
C GLY A 248 19.45 -1.90 16.74
N ASP A 249 19.87 -0.69 17.09
CA ASP A 249 19.30 0.55 16.56
C ASP A 249 20.20 1.13 15.46
N CYS A 250 19.68 1.24 14.24
CA CYS A 250 20.42 1.76 13.09
C CYS A 250 20.79 3.24 13.22
N ARG A 251 20.13 4.00 14.11
CA ARG A 251 20.48 5.38 14.45
C ARG A 251 21.72 5.46 15.33
N GLU A 252 22.04 4.39 16.04
CA GLU A 252 23.22 4.30 16.90
C GLU A 252 24.42 3.76 16.12
N ALA A 253 24.30 2.58 15.52
CA ALA A 253 25.37 1.96 14.74
C ALA A 253 24.83 0.87 13.83
N ILE A 254 25.53 0.60 12.71
CA ILE A 254 25.23 -0.54 11.84
C ILE A 254 26.47 -1.45 11.79
N PRO A 255 26.54 -2.49 12.66
CA PRO A 255 27.72 -3.36 12.78
C PRO A 255 27.71 -4.49 11.74
N VAL A 256 27.32 -4.18 10.50
CA VAL A 256 27.13 -5.13 9.40
C VAL A 256 27.92 -4.63 8.20
N LYS A 257 28.71 -5.53 7.59
CA LYS A 257 29.34 -5.30 6.27
C LYS A 257 28.58 -6.13 5.24
N ALA A 258 28.07 -5.49 4.20
CA ALA A 258 27.40 -6.12 3.06
C ALA A 258 27.75 -5.42 1.74
N ASP A 259 27.50 -6.09 0.63
CA ASP A 259 27.67 -5.54 -0.72
C ASP A 259 26.48 -4.64 -1.10
N LEU A 260 25.29 -4.94 -0.56
CA LEU A 260 24.06 -4.18 -0.71
C LEU A 260 23.40 -3.91 0.65
N TYR A 261 23.02 -2.67 0.91
CA TYR A 261 22.18 -2.28 2.05
C TYR A 261 20.80 -1.86 1.55
N ILE A 262 19.75 -2.34 2.20
CA ILE A 262 18.36 -1.97 1.93
C ILE A 262 17.83 -1.18 3.13
N ILE A 263 17.20 -0.05 2.86
CA ILE A 263 16.53 0.80 3.84
C ILE A 263 15.12 1.06 3.30
N LYS A 264 14.07 0.51 3.92
CA LYS A 264 12.69 0.60 3.38
C LYS A 264 11.70 1.15 4.41
N ASN A 265 11.05 2.26 4.11
CA ASN A 265 10.02 2.90 4.95
C ASN A 265 10.48 3.15 6.40
N ILE A 266 11.76 3.47 6.58
CA ILE A 266 12.34 3.76 7.89
C ILE A 266 13.10 5.10 7.91
N LEU A 267 12.82 6.00 6.97
CA LEU A 267 13.35 7.38 7.00
C LEU A 267 12.25 8.43 7.23
N GLU A 268 10.98 8.04 7.41
CA GLU A 268 9.83 8.92 7.73
C GLU A 268 9.82 9.45 9.19
N TRP A 269 10.99 9.67 9.79
CA TRP A 269 11.19 10.05 11.19
C TRP A 269 11.43 11.57 11.25
N ASP A 270 12.04 12.04 12.34
CA ASP A 270 12.65 13.36 12.34
C ASP A 270 13.93 13.40 11.48
N ASP A 271 14.27 14.61 11.05
CA ASP A 271 15.42 14.93 10.23
C ASP A 271 16.77 14.40 10.77
N ASP A 272 16.97 14.44 12.09
CA ASP A 272 18.23 14.02 12.71
C ASP A 272 18.36 12.49 12.67
N SER A 273 17.29 11.78 13.04
CA SER A 273 17.23 10.32 12.95
C SER A 273 17.53 9.83 11.53
N THR A 274 16.91 10.44 10.51
CA THR A 274 17.16 10.09 9.09
C THR A 274 18.61 10.32 8.69
N ARG A 275 19.19 11.47 9.04
CA ARG A 275 20.60 11.75 8.74
C ARG A 275 21.54 10.79 9.46
N ARG A 276 21.27 10.45 10.72
CA ARG A 276 22.08 9.51 11.51
C ARG A 276 22.09 8.12 10.89
N THR A 277 20.93 7.58 10.54
CA THR A 277 20.83 6.26 9.89
C THR A 277 21.61 6.23 8.58
N LEU A 278 21.43 7.23 7.70
CA LEU A 278 22.13 7.28 6.42
C LEU A 278 23.66 7.38 6.60
N ARG A 279 24.13 8.21 7.54
CA ARG A 279 25.57 8.31 7.86
C ARG A 279 26.13 7.01 8.43
N ASN A 280 25.37 6.32 9.26
CA ASN A 280 25.78 5.04 9.83
C ASN A 280 25.89 3.96 8.75
N VAL A 281 25.03 3.97 7.73
CA VAL A 281 25.16 3.08 6.57
C VAL A 281 26.44 3.41 5.80
N VAL A 282 26.73 4.67 5.54
CA VAL A 282 27.97 5.08 4.85
C VAL A 282 29.22 4.66 5.65
N ALA A 283 29.22 4.86 6.97
CA ALA A 283 30.32 4.43 7.83
C ALA A 283 30.48 2.89 7.88
N ALA A 284 29.36 2.16 7.83
CA ALA A 284 29.34 0.70 7.79
C ALA A 284 29.68 0.16 6.40
N ALA A 285 29.43 0.87 5.32
CA ALA A 285 29.71 0.40 3.97
C ALA A 285 31.22 0.27 3.69
N ARG A 286 31.55 -0.45 2.61
CA ARG A 286 32.86 -0.33 1.95
C ARG A 286 32.69 0.62 0.76
N PRO A 287 33.75 1.30 0.30
CA PRO A 287 33.80 1.90 -1.02
C PRO A 287 33.17 1.00 -2.09
N GLY A 288 32.30 1.56 -2.92
CA GLY A 288 31.59 0.85 -3.99
C GLY A 288 30.39 0.00 -3.54
N ALA A 289 30.11 -0.11 -2.24
CA ALA A 289 28.91 -0.82 -1.78
C ALA A 289 27.64 -0.09 -2.23
N ARG A 290 26.61 -0.85 -2.57
CA ARG A 290 25.32 -0.34 -3.01
C ARG A 290 24.42 -0.08 -1.81
N VAL A 291 23.67 1.01 -1.87
CA VAL A 291 22.63 1.34 -0.89
C VAL A 291 21.36 1.61 -1.65
N VAL A 292 20.28 0.92 -1.30
CA VAL A 292 18.96 1.16 -1.90
C VAL A 292 18.01 1.66 -0.81
N VAL A 293 17.61 2.91 -0.97
CA VAL A 293 16.62 3.57 -0.10
C VAL A 293 15.27 3.49 -0.78
N ILE A 294 14.26 2.96 -0.09
CA ILE A 294 12.93 2.70 -0.63
C ILE A 294 11.90 3.41 0.23
N GLU A 295 11.27 4.44 -0.32
CA GLU A 295 10.36 5.32 0.43
C GLU A 295 9.11 5.68 -0.39
N ASN A 296 8.07 6.09 0.31
CA ASN A 296 6.88 6.69 -0.31
C ASN A 296 7.13 8.17 -0.58
N LEU A 297 6.85 8.63 -1.80
CA LEU A 297 7.01 10.04 -2.16
C LEU A 297 5.66 10.71 -2.36
N VAL A 298 5.50 11.94 -1.85
CA VAL A 298 4.24 12.69 -2.00
C VAL A 298 4.13 13.49 -3.30
N ASP A 299 5.24 13.78 -3.97
CA ASP A 299 5.31 14.70 -5.11
C ASP A 299 5.55 14.03 -6.47
N ASP A 300 5.88 12.73 -6.48
CA ASP A 300 6.29 12.04 -7.71
C ASP A 300 5.72 10.62 -7.87
N THR A 301 4.58 10.34 -7.25
CA THR A 301 3.93 9.03 -7.38
C THR A 301 2.87 9.04 -8.48
N PRO A 302 2.79 8.01 -9.36
CA PRO A 302 1.65 7.86 -10.27
C PRO A 302 0.29 7.91 -9.55
N SER A 303 0.29 7.54 -8.26
CA SER A 303 -0.85 7.59 -7.37
C SER A 303 -0.90 8.85 -6.47
N MET A 304 -0.50 10.03 -6.96
CA MET A 304 -0.49 11.31 -6.22
C MET A 304 -1.71 11.54 -5.32
N ARG A 305 -2.92 11.20 -5.82
CA ARG A 305 -4.18 11.38 -5.06
C ARG A 305 -4.22 10.51 -3.80
N PHE A 306 -3.68 9.29 -3.88
CA PHE A 306 -3.61 8.37 -2.74
C PHE A 306 -2.53 8.80 -1.75
N THR A 307 -1.32 9.11 -2.24
CA THR A 307 -0.19 9.47 -1.37
C THR A 307 -0.41 10.78 -0.63
N THR A 308 -0.99 11.79 -1.27
CA THR A 308 -1.39 13.04 -0.61
C THR A 308 -2.52 12.83 0.41
N ALA A 309 -3.50 11.96 0.14
CA ALA A 309 -4.52 11.63 1.12
C ALA A 309 -3.95 10.88 2.35
N MET A 310 -3.00 9.96 2.13
CA MET A 310 -2.29 9.29 3.22
C MET A 310 -1.46 10.26 4.06
N ASP A 311 -0.79 11.23 3.43
CA ASP A 311 -0.01 12.25 4.12
C ASP A 311 -0.89 13.09 5.07
N LEU A 312 -2.08 13.51 4.62
CA LEU A 312 -3.04 14.20 5.47
C LEU A 312 -3.55 13.32 6.63
N LEU A 313 -3.71 12.01 6.41
CA LEU A 313 -4.09 11.08 7.48
C LEU A 313 -2.95 10.93 8.52
N LEU A 314 -1.68 10.96 8.09
CA LEU A 314 -0.54 10.95 9.01
C LEU A 314 -0.46 12.24 9.83
N LEU A 315 -0.70 13.39 9.21
CA LEU A 315 -0.81 14.68 9.92
C LEU A 315 -1.88 14.60 11.02
N LEU A 316 -3.07 14.10 10.69
CA LEU A 316 -4.18 13.95 11.64
C LEU A 316 -3.82 13.02 12.82
N ASN A 317 -3.18 11.88 12.55
CA ASN A 317 -3.00 10.82 13.55
C ASN A 317 -1.77 11.00 14.44
N VAL A 318 -0.64 11.38 13.84
CA VAL A 318 0.67 11.36 14.51
C VAL A 318 1.49 12.63 14.27
N GLY A 319 1.00 13.58 13.47
CA GLY A 319 1.72 14.81 13.13
C GLY A 319 2.92 14.57 12.21
N GLY A 320 2.97 13.41 11.56
CA GLY A 320 4.02 13.04 10.62
C GLY A 320 3.77 13.59 9.21
N ALA A 321 4.80 13.53 8.38
CA ALA A 321 4.74 13.90 6.97
C ALA A 321 5.59 12.92 6.14
N LYS A 322 5.16 12.65 4.91
CA LYS A 322 5.94 11.90 3.93
C LYS A 322 7.02 12.77 3.29
N HIS A 323 8.03 12.14 2.69
CA HIS A 323 9.11 12.87 2.00
C HIS A 323 8.70 13.28 0.58
N THR A 324 9.19 14.45 0.15
CA THR A 324 9.30 14.78 -1.26
C THR A 324 10.54 14.14 -1.86
N ARG A 325 10.54 13.92 -3.17
CA ARG A 325 11.74 13.47 -3.91
C ARG A 325 12.92 14.36 -3.62
N GLU A 326 12.73 15.68 -3.72
CA GLU A 326 13.79 16.67 -3.51
C GLU A 326 14.37 16.57 -2.10
N SER A 327 13.51 16.51 -1.06
CA SER A 327 13.97 16.41 0.33
C SER A 327 14.81 15.16 0.56
N LEU A 328 14.39 14.02 0.00
CA LEU A 328 15.10 12.76 0.19
C LEU A 328 16.42 12.74 -0.60
N VAL A 329 16.45 13.27 -1.82
CA VAL A 329 17.68 13.45 -2.62
C VAL A 329 18.71 14.28 -1.87
N THR A 330 18.31 15.41 -1.31
CA THR A 330 19.20 16.26 -0.51
C THR A 330 19.76 15.49 0.68
N ARG A 331 18.91 14.81 1.46
CA ARG A 331 19.34 14.06 2.66
C ARG A 331 20.29 12.92 2.35
N ILE A 332 20.03 12.16 1.29
CA ILE A 332 20.90 11.06 0.84
C ILE A 332 22.25 11.62 0.41
N SER A 333 22.25 12.72 -0.36
CA SER A 333 23.48 13.36 -0.83
C SER A 333 24.31 13.95 0.33
N ASP A 334 23.66 14.62 1.29
CA ASP A 334 24.29 15.20 2.48
C ASP A 334 24.91 14.13 3.40
N ALA A 335 24.42 12.88 3.33
CA ALA A 335 24.99 11.76 4.05
C ALA A 335 26.25 11.20 3.37
N GLY A 336 26.56 11.62 2.14
CA GLY A 336 27.73 11.20 1.37
C GLY A 336 27.47 10.05 0.40
N LEU A 337 26.21 9.75 0.07
CA LEU A 337 25.86 8.74 -0.93
C LEU A 337 25.74 9.38 -2.32
N LEU A 338 26.26 8.69 -3.34
CA LEU A 338 26.05 9.08 -4.74
C LEU A 338 24.78 8.43 -5.27
N ILE A 339 23.79 9.24 -5.64
CA ILE A 339 22.53 8.77 -6.21
C ILE A 339 22.73 8.51 -7.70
N GLY A 340 22.51 7.27 -8.14
CA GLY A 340 22.57 6.89 -9.56
C GLY A 340 21.22 7.03 -10.24
N ARG A 341 20.29 6.15 -9.89
CA ARG A 341 18.93 6.11 -10.47
C ARG A 341 17.90 6.21 -9.38
N VAL A 342 16.75 6.78 -9.73
CA VAL A 342 15.55 6.65 -8.93
C VAL A 342 14.47 6.02 -9.79
N VAL A 343 13.95 4.90 -9.34
CA VAL A 343 13.02 4.07 -10.11
C VAL A 343 11.75 3.81 -9.33
N PRO A 344 10.57 3.80 -9.97
CA PRO A 344 9.35 3.36 -9.33
C PRO A 344 9.46 1.85 -9.04
N VAL A 345 9.15 1.46 -7.80
CA VAL A 345 9.01 0.06 -7.39
C VAL A 345 7.59 -0.42 -7.68
N ASN A 346 6.62 0.41 -7.30
CA ASN A 346 5.20 0.23 -7.56
C ASN A 346 4.53 1.62 -7.60
N PRO A 347 3.20 1.74 -7.72
CA PRO A 347 2.53 3.04 -7.91
C PRO A 347 2.72 4.08 -6.80
N TYR A 348 3.31 3.72 -5.66
CA TYR A 348 3.53 4.61 -4.51
C TYR A 348 4.96 4.53 -3.90
N LEU A 349 5.72 3.45 -4.12
CA LEU A 349 7.10 3.29 -3.65
C LEU A 349 8.12 3.63 -4.74
N HIS A 350 9.22 4.27 -4.31
CA HIS A 350 10.37 4.58 -5.16
C HIS A 350 11.66 4.05 -4.53
N ALA A 351 12.53 3.47 -5.35
CA ALA A 351 13.87 3.06 -4.96
C ALA A 351 14.90 4.05 -5.48
N PHE A 352 15.70 4.58 -4.57
CA PHE A 352 16.90 5.39 -4.83
C PHE A 352 18.08 4.43 -4.81
N GLU A 353 18.64 4.15 -5.99
CA GLU A 353 19.83 3.33 -6.14
C GLU A 353 21.06 4.21 -5.94
N CYS A 354 21.77 3.96 -4.86
CA CYS A 354 22.93 4.74 -4.44
C CYS A 354 24.18 3.87 -4.34
N VAL A 355 25.33 4.53 -4.38
CA VAL A 355 26.65 3.91 -4.19
C VAL A 355 27.43 4.73 -3.17
N VAL A 356 28.16 4.03 -2.31
CA VAL A 356 29.11 4.65 -1.39
C VAL A 356 30.37 5.01 -2.18
N PRO A 357 30.77 6.30 -2.22
CA PRO A 357 31.93 6.74 -2.99
C PRO A 357 33.24 6.15 -2.45
N ASP A 358 34.29 6.23 -3.26
CA ASP A 358 35.64 5.77 -2.94
C ASP A 358 36.34 6.54 -1.81
#